data_AF-A0A8T4Q8N8-F1
#
_entry.id   AF-A0A8T4Q8N8-F1
#
_cell.length_a   1.000
_cell.length_b   1.000
_cell.length_c   1.000
_cell.angle_alpha   90.00
_cell.angle_beta   90.00
_cell.angle_gamma   90.00
#
_symmetry.space_group_name_H-M   'P 1'
#
loop_
_entity.id
_entity.type
_entity.pdbx_description
1 polymer ?
#
loop_
_entity_poly.entity_id
_entity_poly.type
_entity_poly.pdbx_seq_one_letter_code
_entity_poly.pdbx_strand_id
1 'polypeptide(L)'
;YITDLFNNLIKEPKNTSNNNEKSFTPYIFETEQVFMIHNELIFIDCNNTNNNTKTNKTIIIKGNKIKESKIGISKIDKTLEFGDTLWANLEIYKGNSSNGRLDIYLQRGEDRITKKSKLDLKTNYQEYKLSIPINIPFDCQNKFENGTYRLIIEGFDLIEETEVNIAGRKEICFNIMKEKDNNTNKIKESQEEIKEGNIKLELINYPKEIEIDQEFQVELRIDNQKFTKQKISIYSYVYSGPISISGEREENKQEFEIDTNSQKEIKLKNKVFKFKNNTKLKIKYTIDGKDNEITESINVLLKEEEAAEQYTETEKYQPSALNSITTNAIYESSGEVSKKYGLYILIGTLILIITLFGIKNEFYNKNNNRNSGFPKRTREFDSSKSSRKNQNY
;
A
#
# COMPACT_ATOMS: atom_id res chain seq x y z
N TYR A 1 -16.97 -43.19 -7.88
CA TYR A 1 -15.94 -42.31 -8.47
C TYR A 1 -15.27 -41.55 -7.33
N ILE A 2 -14.21 -40.80 -7.61
CA ILE A 2 -13.50 -40.02 -6.58
C ILE A 2 -13.28 -38.60 -7.10
N THR A 3 -13.53 -37.60 -6.25
CA THR A 3 -13.30 -36.18 -6.54
C THR A 3 -12.43 -35.52 -5.46
N ASP A 4 -11.98 -34.29 -5.72
CA ASP A 4 -11.49 -33.39 -4.66
C ASP A 4 -12.66 -32.64 -3.96
N LEU A 5 -12.32 -31.70 -3.07
CA LEU A 5 -13.28 -30.83 -2.37
C LEU A 5 -14.06 -29.87 -3.29
N PHE A 6 -13.56 -29.62 -4.49
CA PHE A 6 -14.16 -28.74 -5.49
C PHE A 6 -14.93 -29.53 -6.55
N ASN A 7 -15.16 -30.83 -6.31
CA ASN A 7 -15.80 -31.77 -7.23
C ASN A 7 -15.04 -32.01 -8.55
N ASN A 8 -13.74 -31.70 -8.63
CA ASN A 8 -12.93 -32.09 -9.77
C ASN A 8 -12.71 -33.62 -9.75
N LEU A 9 -12.87 -34.26 -10.91
CA LEU A 9 -12.83 -35.71 -11.02
C LEU A 9 -11.38 -36.22 -10.96
N ILE A 10 -11.10 -37.09 -9.98
CA ILE A 10 -9.79 -37.73 -9.76
C ILE A 10 -9.79 -39.17 -10.27
N LYS A 11 -10.93 -39.86 -10.13
CA LYS A 11 -11.13 -41.23 -10.63
C LYS A 11 -12.53 -41.38 -11.20
N GLU A 12 -12.59 -41.77 -12.46
CA GLU A 12 -13.83 -42.05 -13.20
C GLU A 12 -14.74 -43.07 -12.48
N PRO A 13 -16.07 -42.96 -12.64
CA PRO A 13 -17.01 -43.97 -12.16
C PRO A 13 -16.81 -45.30 -12.90
N LYS A 14 -17.00 -46.41 -12.19
CA LYS A 14 -16.94 -47.75 -12.76
C LYS A 14 -18.04 -48.62 -12.17
N ASN A 15 -18.92 -49.12 -13.04
CA ASN A 15 -19.99 -50.02 -12.64
C ASN A 15 -19.43 -51.42 -12.40
N THR A 16 -19.86 -52.06 -11.32
CA THR A 16 -19.43 -53.42 -10.97
C THR A 16 -20.49 -54.08 -10.09
N SER A 17 -20.60 -55.40 -10.19
CA SER A 17 -21.62 -56.21 -9.51
C SER A 17 -21.04 -57.16 -8.45
N ASN A 18 -19.74 -57.10 -8.18
CA ASN A 18 -19.07 -58.02 -7.26
C ASN A 18 -18.66 -57.36 -5.94
N ASN A 19 -18.64 -58.17 -4.88
CA ASN A 19 -18.20 -57.80 -3.53
C ASN A 19 -16.67 -57.68 -3.41
N ASN A 20 -15.93 -57.71 -4.52
CA ASN A 20 -14.47 -57.68 -4.46
C ASN A 20 -14.02 -56.31 -4.00
N GLU A 21 -13.11 -56.29 -3.03
CA GLU A 21 -12.45 -55.08 -2.54
C GLU A 21 -11.84 -54.30 -3.71
N LYS A 22 -12.04 -52.97 -3.70
CA LYS A 22 -11.51 -52.06 -4.71
C LYS A 22 -10.48 -51.16 -4.06
N SER A 23 -9.28 -51.13 -4.64
CA SER A 23 -8.22 -50.23 -4.22
C SER A 23 -8.07 -49.06 -5.19
N PHE A 24 -7.55 -47.96 -4.65
CA PHE A 24 -7.11 -46.81 -5.41
C PHE A 24 -5.96 -46.16 -4.64
N THR A 25 -4.87 -45.88 -5.35
CA THR A 25 -3.70 -45.21 -4.80
C THR A 25 -3.62 -43.83 -5.44
N PRO A 26 -4.10 -42.76 -4.77
CA PRO A 26 -3.98 -41.42 -5.32
C PRO A 26 -2.52 -40.97 -5.31
N TYR A 27 -2.16 -40.14 -6.28
CA TYR A 27 -0.94 -39.33 -6.18
C TYR A 27 -1.23 -38.14 -5.26
N ILE A 28 -0.34 -37.88 -4.31
CA ILE A 28 -0.47 -36.79 -3.33
C ILE A 28 0.59 -35.75 -3.66
N PHE A 29 0.16 -34.62 -4.22
CA PHE A 29 1.05 -33.52 -4.59
C PHE A 29 1.21 -32.50 -3.47
N GLU A 30 0.20 -32.35 -2.62
CA GLU A 30 0.10 -31.28 -1.62
C GLU A 30 0.27 -31.82 -0.19
N THR A 31 0.70 -30.94 0.72
CA THR A 31 0.88 -31.27 2.15
C THR A 31 -0.44 -31.58 2.85
N GLU A 32 -1.56 -31.09 2.34
CA GLU A 32 -2.91 -31.46 2.78
C GLU A 32 -3.76 -31.67 1.53
N GLN A 33 -4.39 -32.83 1.41
CA GLN A 33 -5.25 -33.12 0.26
C GLN A 33 -6.49 -33.87 0.73
N VAL A 34 -7.63 -33.57 0.12
CA VAL A 34 -8.91 -34.16 0.48
C VAL A 34 -9.50 -34.88 -0.72
N PHE A 35 -9.94 -36.11 -0.48
CA PHE A 35 -10.60 -36.95 -1.46
C PHE A 35 -12.02 -37.24 -0.99
N MET A 36 -12.98 -37.06 -1.88
CA MET A 36 -14.36 -37.46 -1.68
C MET A 36 -14.62 -38.72 -2.50
N ILE A 37 -14.90 -39.82 -1.82
CA ILE A 37 -15.27 -41.09 -2.46
C ILE A 37 -16.77 -41.14 -2.57
N HIS A 38 -17.26 -41.28 -3.79
CA HIS A 38 -18.68 -41.39 -4.11
C HIS A 38 -19.03 -42.81 -4.55
N ASN A 39 -20.08 -43.36 -3.96
CA ASN A 39 -20.65 -44.64 -4.31
C ASN A 39 -22.16 -44.52 -4.51
N GLU A 40 -22.66 -45.21 -5.52
CA GLU A 40 -24.08 -45.25 -5.87
C GLU A 40 -24.46 -46.67 -6.28
N LEU A 41 -25.55 -47.19 -5.72
CA LEU A 41 -26.17 -48.44 -6.15
C LEU A 41 -27.05 -48.16 -7.37
N ILE A 42 -26.65 -48.71 -8.52
CA ILE A 42 -27.31 -48.48 -9.81
C ILE A 42 -28.37 -49.54 -10.10
N PHE A 43 -28.20 -50.74 -9.52
CA PHE A 43 -29.17 -51.84 -9.60
C PHE A 43 -29.34 -52.46 -8.23
N ILE A 44 -30.59 -52.66 -7.83
CA ILE A 44 -30.96 -53.29 -6.56
C ILE A 44 -32.01 -54.34 -6.87
N ASP A 45 -31.70 -55.59 -6.55
CA ASP A 45 -32.63 -56.72 -6.69
C ASP A 45 -33.40 -56.96 -5.38
N CYS A 46 -34.60 -57.53 -5.49
CA CYS A 46 -35.64 -57.60 -4.46
C CYS A 46 -36.31 -56.24 -4.13
N ASN A 47 -37.56 -56.28 -3.63
CA ASN A 47 -38.44 -55.15 -3.27
C ASN A 47 -37.82 -54.17 -2.24
N ASN A 48 -36.72 -53.50 -2.57
CA ASN A 48 -36.08 -52.53 -1.72
C ASN A 48 -36.85 -51.21 -1.80
N THR A 49 -37.39 -50.79 -0.66
CA THR A 49 -38.14 -49.54 -0.51
C THR A 49 -37.25 -48.35 -0.10
N ASN A 50 -35.94 -48.59 0.05
CA ASN A 50 -35.00 -47.55 0.45
C ASN A 50 -34.52 -46.73 -0.76
N ASN A 51 -34.89 -45.45 -0.79
CA ASN A 51 -34.52 -44.51 -1.84
C ASN A 51 -33.09 -43.98 -1.71
N ASN A 52 -32.37 -44.28 -0.62
CA ASN A 52 -31.01 -43.79 -0.43
C ASN A 52 -29.99 -44.78 -1.02
N THR A 53 -29.72 -44.63 -2.31
CA THR A 53 -28.76 -45.46 -3.05
C THR A 53 -27.35 -44.87 -3.06
N LYS A 54 -27.14 -43.68 -2.48
CA LYS A 54 -25.90 -42.93 -2.54
C LYS A 54 -25.20 -42.88 -1.20
N THR A 55 -23.89 -43.05 -1.21
CA THR A 55 -23.05 -42.85 -0.02
C THR A 55 -21.74 -42.18 -0.41
N ASN A 56 -21.28 -41.30 0.48
CA ASN A 56 -20.05 -40.55 0.31
C ASN A 56 -19.16 -40.74 1.53
N LYS A 57 -17.84 -40.81 1.31
CA LYS A 57 -16.85 -40.81 2.39
C LYS A 57 -15.74 -39.82 2.08
N THR A 58 -15.41 -38.98 3.05
CA THR A 58 -14.32 -38.03 2.96
C THR A 58 -13.05 -38.62 3.55
N ILE A 59 -11.95 -38.55 2.82
CA ILE A 59 -10.60 -38.89 3.28
C ILE A 59 -9.79 -37.61 3.28
N ILE A 60 -9.24 -37.26 4.44
CA ILE A 60 -8.35 -36.11 4.60
C ILE A 60 -6.96 -36.66 4.80
N ILE A 61 -6.07 -36.36 3.86
CA ILE A 61 -4.65 -36.65 3.98
C ILE A 61 -4.00 -35.41 4.57
N LYS A 62 -3.38 -35.58 5.73
CA LYS A 62 -2.53 -34.57 6.36
C LYS A 62 -1.11 -35.09 6.31
N GLY A 63 -0.26 -34.41 5.57
CA GLY A 63 1.18 -34.62 5.62
C GLY A 63 1.71 -34.38 7.03
N ASN A 64 2.83 -35.01 7.34
CA ASN A 64 3.48 -34.82 8.63
C ASN A 64 3.96 -33.37 8.72
N LYS A 65 3.36 -32.61 9.64
CA LYS A 65 3.80 -31.27 10.01
C LYS A 65 5.07 -31.40 10.84
N ILE A 66 6.21 -31.03 10.24
CA ILE A 66 7.48 -30.95 10.96
C ILE A 66 7.37 -29.75 11.91
N LYS A 67 7.61 -29.96 13.19
CA LYS A 67 7.43 -28.90 14.19
C LYS A 67 8.61 -27.94 14.17
N GLU A 68 9.80 -28.45 13.92
CA GLU A 68 11.04 -27.71 13.89
C GLU A 68 11.11 -26.82 12.65
N SER A 69 11.44 -25.54 12.85
CA SER A 69 11.78 -24.64 11.74
C SER A 69 13.15 -24.98 11.16
N LYS A 70 13.40 -24.57 9.92
CA LYS A 70 14.70 -24.69 9.25
C LYS A 70 15.00 -23.42 8.48
N ILE A 71 16.26 -23.01 8.47
CA ILE A 71 16.79 -21.90 7.67
C ILE A 71 17.93 -22.48 6.84
N GLY A 72 17.93 -22.21 5.54
CA GLY A 72 18.99 -22.61 4.64
C GLY A 72 19.33 -21.49 3.67
N ILE A 73 20.63 -21.31 3.41
CA ILE A 73 21.13 -20.39 2.40
C ILE A 73 21.40 -21.19 1.14
N SER A 74 20.55 -21.06 0.13
CA SER A 74 20.67 -21.84 -1.10
C SER A 74 21.69 -21.27 -2.06
N LYS A 75 21.78 -19.93 -2.15
CA LYS A 75 22.72 -19.26 -3.04
C LYS A 75 23.02 -17.82 -2.61
N ILE A 76 24.30 -17.48 -2.60
CA ILE A 76 24.82 -16.12 -2.40
C ILE A 76 26.02 -15.86 -3.31
N ASP A 77 26.27 -14.58 -3.61
CA ASP A 77 27.53 -14.14 -4.21
C ASP A 77 28.63 -14.12 -3.15
N LYS A 78 29.80 -14.69 -3.48
CA LYS A 78 30.91 -14.87 -2.53
C LYS A 78 31.92 -13.72 -2.54
N THR A 79 31.92 -12.90 -3.57
CA THR A 79 32.87 -11.81 -3.76
C THR A 79 32.11 -10.58 -4.22
N LEU A 80 32.19 -9.49 -3.45
CA LEU A 80 31.46 -8.26 -3.69
C LEU A 80 32.34 -7.03 -3.36
N GLU A 81 31.92 -5.87 -3.82
CA GLU A 81 32.52 -4.57 -3.48
C GLU A 81 31.62 -3.80 -2.50
N PHE A 82 32.21 -2.90 -1.70
CA PHE A 82 31.47 -1.88 -0.95
C PHE A 82 30.63 -1.04 -1.90
N GLY A 83 29.34 -0.90 -1.58
CA GLY A 83 28.33 -0.28 -2.43
C GLY A 83 27.48 -1.27 -3.22
N ASP A 84 27.88 -2.54 -3.32
CA ASP A 84 27.09 -3.56 -4.02
C ASP A 84 25.87 -4.00 -3.20
N THR A 85 24.93 -4.67 -3.89
CA THR A 85 23.82 -5.38 -3.26
C THR A 85 24.10 -6.88 -3.27
N LEU A 86 24.21 -7.49 -2.09
CA LEU A 86 24.24 -8.94 -1.93
C LEU A 86 22.83 -9.50 -2.04
N TRP A 87 22.60 -10.44 -2.96
CA TRP A 87 21.33 -11.17 -3.07
C TRP A 87 21.41 -12.50 -2.35
N ALA A 88 20.75 -12.60 -1.19
CA ALA A 88 20.67 -13.83 -0.43
C ALA A 88 19.42 -14.64 -0.79
N ASN A 89 19.63 -15.80 -1.42
CA ASN A 89 18.56 -16.75 -1.69
C ASN A 89 18.44 -17.71 -0.51
N LEU A 90 17.27 -17.71 0.11
CA LEU A 90 16.97 -18.46 1.32
C LEU A 90 15.87 -19.48 1.06
N GLU A 91 16.05 -20.67 1.63
CA GLU A 91 15.04 -21.72 1.73
C GLU A 91 14.70 -21.91 3.20
N ILE A 92 13.52 -21.47 3.60
CA ILE A 92 13.10 -21.44 5.00
C ILE A 92 11.85 -22.28 5.18
N TYR A 93 11.85 -23.18 6.15
CA TYR A 93 10.65 -23.86 6.61
C TYR A 93 10.25 -23.29 7.97
N LYS A 94 9.08 -22.64 8.06
CA LYS A 94 8.53 -22.22 9.34
C LYS A 94 7.72 -23.38 9.91
N GLY A 95 8.18 -23.97 11.00
CA GLY A 95 7.46 -25.04 11.70
C GLY A 95 6.32 -24.48 12.57
N ASN A 96 6.30 -24.86 13.84
CA ASN A 96 5.29 -24.41 14.81
C ASN A 96 5.71 -23.21 15.68
N SER A 97 6.82 -22.54 15.32
CA SER A 97 7.34 -21.39 16.05
C SER A 97 6.32 -20.25 16.17
N SER A 98 6.17 -19.71 17.38
CA SER A 98 5.37 -18.51 17.65
C SER A 98 6.03 -17.23 17.13
N ASN A 99 7.36 -17.18 17.13
CA ASN A 99 8.12 -16.10 16.53
C ASN A 99 8.20 -16.31 15.01
N GLY A 100 7.76 -15.32 14.23
CA GLY A 100 7.80 -15.30 12.78
C GLY A 100 8.96 -14.51 12.18
N ARG A 101 9.73 -13.80 13.02
CA ARG A 101 10.71 -12.82 12.57
C ARG A 101 12.04 -13.47 12.21
N LEU A 102 12.57 -13.04 11.08
CA LEU A 102 13.94 -13.26 10.63
C LEU A 102 14.66 -11.92 10.55
N ASP A 103 15.84 -11.85 11.15
CA ASP A 103 16.77 -10.73 11.04
C ASP A 103 17.97 -11.16 10.18
N ILE A 104 18.28 -10.38 9.14
CA ILE A 104 19.36 -10.70 8.19
C ILE A 104 20.32 -9.52 8.10
N TYR A 105 21.62 -9.76 8.27
CA TYR A 105 22.63 -8.70 8.26
C TYR A 105 24.05 -9.22 8.01
N LEU A 106 24.95 -8.33 7.62
CA LEU A 106 26.39 -8.59 7.48
C LEU A 106 27.16 -8.05 8.69
N GLN A 107 28.12 -8.85 9.17
CA GLN A 107 28.97 -8.54 10.32
C GLN A 107 30.43 -8.95 10.04
N ARG A 108 31.38 -8.23 10.63
CA ARG A 108 32.81 -8.61 10.69
C ARG A 108 33.29 -8.52 12.13
N GLY A 109 33.86 -9.60 12.65
CA GLY A 109 34.13 -9.68 14.09
C GLY A 109 32.83 -9.49 14.88
N GLU A 110 32.81 -8.50 15.76
CA GLU A 110 31.63 -8.04 16.53
C GLU A 110 30.87 -6.89 15.85
N ASP A 111 31.46 -6.27 14.83
CA ASP A 111 30.92 -5.06 14.20
C ASP A 111 29.96 -5.38 13.06
N ARG A 112 28.71 -4.96 13.22
CA ARG A 112 27.70 -5.05 12.16
C ARG A 112 27.89 -3.93 11.14
N ILE A 113 28.00 -4.28 9.87
CA ILE A 113 28.20 -3.31 8.78
C ILE A 113 26.91 -2.91 8.07
N THR A 114 25.90 -3.78 8.04
CA THR A 114 24.60 -3.45 7.42
C THR A 114 23.51 -3.24 8.47
N LYS A 115 22.38 -2.67 8.06
CA LYS A 115 21.15 -2.74 8.86
C LYS A 115 20.62 -4.18 8.88
N LYS A 116 19.83 -4.51 9.91
CA LYS A 116 19.05 -5.75 9.95
C LYS A 116 17.88 -5.63 8.99
N SER A 117 17.88 -6.42 7.92
CA SER A 117 16.69 -6.67 7.11
C SER A 117 15.76 -7.57 7.92
N LYS A 118 14.56 -7.08 8.22
CA LYS A 118 13.61 -7.80 9.07
C LYS A 118 12.47 -8.33 8.22
N LEU A 119 12.17 -9.61 8.36
CA LEU A 119 11.13 -10.29 7.62
C LEU A 119 10.23 -11.09 8.56
N ASP A 120 8.92 -10.91 8.42
CA ASP A 120 7.93 -11.64 9.23
C ASP A 120 7.25 -12.73 8.40
N LEU A 121 7.56 -13.99 8.72
CA LEU A 121 6.93 -15.18 8.14
C LEU A 121 5.66 -15.51 8.93
N LYS A 122 4.49 -15.33 8.28
CA LYS A 122 3.19 -15.41 8.96
C LYS A 122 2.73 -16.86 9.18
N THR A 123 2.77 -17.70 8.17
CA THR A 123 2.12 -19.02 8.18
C THR A 123 3.01 -20.08 8.83
N ASN A 124 2.42 -20.89 9.72
CA ASN A 124 3.08 -22.09 10.25
C ASN A 124 3.04 -23.24 9.24
N TYR A 125 4.02 -24.13 9.33
CA TYR A 125 4.19 -25.32 8.49
C TYR A 125 4.28 -25.02 6.99
N GLN A 126 4.90 -23.88 6.64
CA GLN A 126 5.05 -23.43 5.26
C GLN A 126 6.53 -23.30 4.90
N GLU A 127 6.85 -23.71 3.67
CA GLU A 127 8.14 -23.46 3.03
C GLU A 127 8.11 -22.12 2.28
N TYR A 128 9.19 -21.34 2.44
CA TYR A 128 9.40 -20.04 1.85
C TYR A 128 10.71 -20.06 1.07
N LYS A 129 10.63 -19.68 -0.21
CA LYS A 129 11.81 -19.46 -1.08
C LYS A 129 11.89 -17.98 -1.38
N LEU A 130 12.92 -17.33 -0.84
CA LEU A 130 13.00 -15.87 -0.80
C LEU A 130 14.33 -15.41 -1.36
N SER A 131 14.32 -14.30 -2.09
CA SER A 131 15.52 -13.61 -2.54
C SER A 131 15.55 -12.23 -1.90
N ILE A 132 16.50 -12.02 -0.99
CA ILE A 132 16.54 -10.83 -0.15
C ILE A 132 17.75 -9.99 -0.53
N PRO A 133 17.54 -8.73 -0.97
CA PRO A 133 18.63 -7.81 -1.25
C PRO A 133 19.18 -7.23 0.06
N ILE A 134 20.50 -7.25 0.19
CA ILE A 134 21.24 -6.71 1.34
C ILE A 134 22.23 -5.69 0.79
N ASN A 135 21.94 -4.41 1.00
CA ASN A 135 22.77 -3.33 0.48
C ASN A 135 24.01 -3.15 1.35
N ILE A 136 25.19 -3.34 0.76
CA ILE A 136 26.49 -3.13 1.40
C ILE A 136 26.79 -1.62 1.33
N PRO A 137 27.08 -0.95 2.46
CA PRO A 137 27.38 0.47 2.44
C PRO A 137 28.67 0.77 1.66
N PHE A 138 28.75 1.96 1.08
CA PHE A 138 30.01 2.49 0.56
C PHE A 138 30.99 2.76 1.71
N ASP A 139 32.27 2.55 1.46
CA ASP A 139 33.35 2.80 2.43
C ASP A 139 34.03 4.16 2.20
N CYS A 140 33.27 5.25 2.37
CA CYS A 140 33.74 6.60 2.04
C CYS A 140 34.71 7.24 3.01
N GLN A 141 34.90 6.65 4.19
CA GLN A 141 35.78 7.16 5.23
C GLN A 141 36.85 6.15 5.64
N ASN A 142 37.03 5.07 4.87
CA ASN A 142 37.83 3.91 5.26
C ASN A 142 37.41 3.36 6.63
N LYS A 143 36.10 3.36 6.90
CA LYS A 143 35.53 2.81 8.13
C LYS A 143 35.55 1.29 8.12
N PHE A 144 35.48 0.68 6.93
CA PHE A 144 35.40 -0.76 6.77
C PHE A 144 36.67 -1.31 6.14
N GLU A 145 37.18 -2.40 6.70
CA GLU A 145 38.36 -3.06 6.14
C GLU A 145 37.95 -4.04 5.01
N ASN A 146 38.78 -4.19 3.99
CA ASN A 146 38.63 -5.27 3.02
C ASN A 146 38.82 -6.62 3.73
N GLY A 147 38.06 -7.66 3.35
CA GLY A 147 38.22 -9.01 3.89
C GLY A 147 36.93 -9.81 3.96
N THR A 148 36.93 -10.84 4.80
CA THR A 148 35.80 -11.76 4.95
C THR A 148 34.80 -11.23 5.97
N TYR A 149 33.54 -11.21 5.57
CA TYR A 149 32.37 -10.84 6.34
C TYR A 149 31.45 -12.05 6.48
N ARG A 150 30.67 -12.09 7.56
CA ARG A 150 29.65 -13.11 7.79
C ARG A 150 28.28 -12.53 7.51
N LEU A 151 27.55 -13.14 6.58
CA LEU A 151 26.11 -12.97 6.45
C LEU A 151 25.45 -13.82 7.53
N ILE A 152 24.66 -13.20 8.40
CA ILE A 152 23.96 -13.85 9.50
C ILE A 152 22.46 -13.74 9.25
N ILE A 153 21.77 -14.88 9.34
CA ILE A 153 20.31 -14.98 9.39
C ILE A 153 19.92 -15.56 10.75
N GLU A 154 19.22 -14.75 11.54
CA GLU A 154 18.81 -15.07 12.90
C GLU A 154 17.27 -15.13 12.98
N GLY A 155 16.74 -16.20 13.55
CA GLY A 155 15.32 -16.31 13.90
C GLY A 155 14.90 -17.75 14.17
N PHE A 156 13.70 -17.94 14.74
CA PHE A 156 13.23 -19.25 15.22
C PHE A 156 14.17 -19.93 16.22
N ASP A 157 14.92 -19.15 17.00
CA ASP A 157 16.01 -19.61 17.87
C ASP A 157 17.13 -20.36 17.12
N LEU A 158 17.23 -20.11 15.81
CA LEU A 158 18.26 -20.62 14.92
C LEU A 158 19.11 -19.45 14.39
N ILE A 159 20.37 -19.75 14.14
CA ILE A 159 21.31 -18.85 13.49
C ILE A 159 21.94 -19.63 12.34
N GLU A 160 21.82 -19.11 11.14
CA GLU A 160 22.48 -19.62 9.95
C GLU A 160 23.45 -18.54 9.45
N GLU A 161 24.70 -18.92 9.17
CA GLU A 161 25.71 -17.96 8.73
C GLU A 161 26.53 -18.47 7.54
N THR A 162 27.02 -17.53 6.73
CA THR A 162 27.92 -17.84 5.61
C THR A 162 28.90 -16.72 5.35
N GLU A 163 30.05 -17.05 4.77
CA GLU A 163 31.13 -16.10 4.51
C GLU A 163 31.01 -15.44 3.14
N VAL A 164 31.28 -14.14 3.11
CA VAL A 164 31.30 -13.30 1.91
C VAL A 164 32.56 -12.43 1.94
N ASN A 165 33.35 -12.45 0.88
CA ASN A 165 34.50 -11.57 0.73
C ASN A 165 34.07 -10.23 0.17
N ILE A 166 34.37 -9.15 0.89
CA ILE A 166 34.07 -7.78 0.47
C ILE A 166 35.38 -7.02 0.35
N ALA A 167 35.68 -6.52 -0.85
CA ALA A 167 36.88 -5.75 -1.13
C ALA A 167 36.67 -4.81 -2.33
N GLY A 168 37.23 -3.59 -2.28
CA GLY A 168 36.79 -2.48 -3.17
C GLY A 168 35.43 -1.94 -2.70
N ARG A 169 34.79 -0.85 -3.14
CA ARG A 169 35.11 0.24 -4.07
C ARG A 169 35.15 1.55 -3.26
N LYS A 170 36.30 2.24 -3.25
CA LYS A 170 36.56 3.47 -2.48
C LYS A 170 36.17 4.78 -3.20
N GLU A 171 35.72 4.69 -4.45
CA GLU A 171 35.87 5.80 -5.40
C GLU A 171 34.62 6.68 -5.61
N ILE A 172 33.45 6.34 -5.05
CA ILE A 172 32.24 7.20 -5.16
C ILE A 172 32.17 8.22 -4.00
N CYS A 173 33.32 8.53 -3.40
CA CYS A 173 33.41 9.31 -2.15
C CYS A 173 34.02 10.71 -2.35
N PHE A 174 34.20 11.15 -3.61
CA PHE A 174 34.58 12.52 -3.99
C PHE A 174 33.58 13.04 -5.02
N ASN A 175 32.70 14.00 -4.69
CA ASN A 175 32.95 15.44 -4.83
C ASN A 175 31.91 16.30 -4.08
N ILE A 176 31.88 16.28 -2.73
CA ILE A 176 31.12 17.30 -1.97
C ILE A 176 32.02 18.14 -1.04
N MET A 177 33.27 17.71 -0.79
CA MET A 177 34.19 18.46 0.08
C MET A 177 35.21 19.35 -0.65
N LYS A 178 35.33 19.27 -1.99
CA LYS A 178 36.35 20.01 -2.75
C LYS A 178 35.89 21.28 -3.46
N GLU A 179 34.60 21.63 -3.43
CA GLU A 179 34.10 22.85 -4.09
C GLU A 179 34.19 24.13 -3.24
N LYS A 180 34.72 24.07 -2.01
CA LYS A 180 34.94 25.30 -1.23
C LYS A 180 36.27 26.00 -1.46
N ASP A 181 37.27 25.36 -2.07
CA ASP A 181 38.62 25.94 -2.05
C ASP A 181 39.35 26.15 -3.37
N ASN A 182 38.96 25.59 -4.52
CA ASN A 182 39.78 25.84 -5.73
C ASN A 182 38.97 26.05 -7.01
N ASN A 183 38.63 27.31 -7.18
CA ASN A 183 38.42 27.95 -8.46
C ASN A 183 39.71 27.88 -9.30
N THR A 184 39.90 26.86 -10.15
CA THR A 184 40.45 26.99 -11.52
C THR A 184 40.64 25.66 -12.25
N ASN A 185 40.21 25.69 -13.51
CA ASN A 185 40.67 24.87 -14.64
C ASN A 185 40.17 23.42 -14.80
N LYS A 186 39.13 23.32 -15.63
CA LYS A 186 38.97 22.43 -16.79
C LYS A 186 39.60 21.04 -16.67
N ILE A 187 38.75 20.05 -16.42
CA ILE A 187 38.74 18.81 -17.19
C ILE A 187 37.29 18.51 -17.57
N LYS A 188 37.02 18.52 -18.87
CA LYS A 188 35.82 17.96 -19.46
C LYS A 188 36.08 16.47 -19.65
N GLU A 189 35.35 15.59 -18.98
CA GLU A 189 35.02 14.27 -19.51
C GLU A 189 33.88 13.61 -18.71
N SER A 190 32.91 13.12 -19.49
CA SER A 190 31.77 12.25 -19.14
C SER A 190 31.01 12.57 -17.85
N GLN A 191 30.07 13.52 -17.94
CA GLN A 191 28.92 13.56 -17.04
C GLN A 191 27.93 12.48 -17.48
N GLU A 192 28.05 11.28 -16.92
CA GLU A 192 26.83 10.54 -16.61
C GLU A 192 26.20 11.28 -15.44
N GLU A 193 25.04 11.91 -15.67
CA GLU A 193 24.24 12.49 -14.59
C GLU A 193 23.91 11.37 -13.59
N ILE A 194 24.70 11.29 -12.51
CA ILE A 194 24.36 10.48 -11.35
C ILE A 194 23.05 11.06 -10.83
N LYS A 195 21.94 10.36 -11.12
CA LYS A 195 20.63 10.73 -10.63
C LYS A 195 20.72 10.80 -9.11
N GLU A 196 20.61 12.01 -8.58
CA GLU A 196 20.55 12.26 -7.15
C GLU A 196 19.46 11.34 -6.58
N GLY A 197 19.82 10.49 -5.60
CA GLY A 197 18.86 9.61 -4.95
C GLY A 197 17.65 10.41 -4.44
N ASN A 198 16.49 9.77 -4.32
CA ASN A 198 15.32 10.45 -3.77
C ASN A 198 15.17 10.15 -2.28
N ILE A 199 14.38 10.98 -1.63
CA ILE A 199 13.88 10.70 -0.29
C ILE A 199 12.41 10.37 -0.41
N LYS A 200 12.02 9.21 0.12
CA LYS A 200 10.63 8.75 0.09
C LYS A 200 10.10 8.70 1.50
N LEU A 201 8.85 9.12 1.64
CA LEU A 201 8.12 9.05 2.89
C LEU A 201 6.83 8.26 2.65
N GLU A 202 6.62 7.24 3.47
CA GLU A 202 5.53 6.29 3.34
C GLU A 202 4.76 6.22 4.65
N LEU A 203 3.44 6.36 4.56
CA LEU A 203 2.53 6.16 5.68
C LEU A 203 2.31 4.66 5.87
N ILE A 204 2.85 4.10 6.95
CA ILE A 204 2.81 2.66 7.24
C ILE A 204 1.44 2.29 7.81
N ASN A 205 0.98 3.06 8.81
CA ASN A 205 -0.23 2.74 9.54
C ASN A 205 -0.84 4.00 10.16
N TYR A 206 -2.16 4.08 10.10
CA TYR A 206 -2.98 5.03 10.85
C TYR A 206 -4.38 4.44 11.04
N PRO A 207 -5.05 4.75 12.15
CA PRO A 207 -6.43 4.30 12.36
C PRO A 207 -7.39 5.06 11.42
N LYS A 208 -8.35 4.33 10.83
CA LYS A 208 -9.43 4.94 10.04
C LYS A 208 -10.54 5.50 10.92
N GLU A 209 -10.65 5.00 12.14
CA GLU A 209 -11.66 5.37 13.13
C GLU A 209 -10.96 5.63 14.47
N ILE A 210 -11.28 6.75 15.11
CA ILE A 210 -10.71 7.17 16.39
C ILE A 210 -11.81 7.67 17.32
N GLU A 211 -11.65 7.46 18.61
CA GLU A 211 -12.56 7.99 19.63
C GLU A 211 -12.06 9.31 20.20
N ILE A 212 -12.99 10.14 20.65
CA ILE A 212 -12.67 11.38 21.37
C ILE A 212 -11.94 11.05 22.67
N ASP A 213 -10.95 11.89 22.96
CA ASP A 213 -10.05 11.80 24.11
C ASP A 213 -9.17 10.55 24.18
N GLN A 214 -9.17 9.72 23.13
CA GLN A 214 -8.23 8.63 23.01
C GLN A 214 -6.98 9.05 22.23
N GLU A 215 -5.82 8.68 22.75
CA GLU A 215 -4.56 8.81 22.01
C GLU A 215 -4.48 7.74 20.92
N PHE A 216 -3.98 8.13 19.75
CA PHE A 216 -3.66 7.21 18.68
C PHE A 216 -2.32 7.56 18.04
N GLN A 217 -1.76 6.61 17.30
CA GLN A 217 -0.45 6.73 16.69
C GLN A 217 -0.54 6.66 15.17
N VAL A 218 0.26 7.49 14.52
CA VAL A 218 0.51 7.47 13.09
C VAL A 218 1.95 7.02 12.88
N GLU A 219 2.15 5.96 12.10
CA GLU A 219 3.46 5.35 11.87
C GLU A 219 3.91 5.64 10.43
N LEU A 220 5.12 6.20 10.31
CA LEU A 220 5.69 6.62 9.03
C LEU A 220 7.08 6.03 8.85
N ARG A 221 7.40 5.63 7.62
CA ARG A 221 8.73 5.20 7.19
C ARG A 221 9.32 6.28 6.30
N ILE A 222 10.50 6.74 6.65
CA ILE A 222 11.29 7.63 5.82
C ILE A 222 12.47 6.84 5.28
N ASP A 223 12.65 6.86 3.98
CA ASP A 223 13.76 6.23 3.27
C ASP A 223 14.61 7.30 2.58
N ASN A 224 15.76 7.60 3.18
CA ASN A 224 16.74 8.50 2.59
C ASN A 224 17.67 7.70 1.68
N GLN A 225 17.38 7.69 0.37
CA GLN A 225 18.25 7.09 -0.65
C GLN A 225 19.28 8.09 -1.19
N LYS A 226 19.37 9.30 -0.60
CA LYS A 226 20.39 10.29 -0.95
C LYS A 226 21.73 9.92 -0.34
N PHE A 227 22.78 10.38 -1.02
CA PHE A 227 24.16 10.35 -0.57
C PHE A 227 24.52 11.49 0.40
N THR A 228 23.53 12.30 0.81
CA THR A 228 23.69 13.35 1.82
C THR A 228 22.79 13.08 3.02
N LYS A 229 23.25 13.50 4.22
CA LYS A 229 22.39 13.51 5.40
C LYS A 229 21.26 14.50 5.19
N GLN A 230 20.09 14.17 5.69
CA GLN A 230 18.87 14.92 5.45
C GLN A 230 18.29 15.38 6.76
N LYS A 231 18.08 16.69 6.92
CA LYS A 231 17.36 17.23 8.06
C LYS A 231 15.86 17.19 7.76
N ILE A 232 15.11 16.58 8.66
CA ILE A 232 13.67 16.39 8.54
C ILE A 232 12.98 17.01 9.74
N SER A 233 11.94 17.79 9.44
CA SER A 233 10.96 18.27 10.41
C SER A 233 9.61 17.69 10.03
N ILE A 234 8.92 17.04 10.95
CA ILE A 234 7.65 16.36 10.66
C ILE A 234 6.69 16.41 11.84
N TYR A 235 5.42 16.63 11.56
CA TYR A 235 4.34 16.64 12.54
C TYR A 235 3.03 16.19 11.91
N SER A 236 2.05 15.84 12.73
CA SER A 236 0.71 15.48 12.27
C SER A 236 -0.37 16.06 13.16
N TYR A 237 -1.53 16.33 12.57
CA TYR A 237 -2.70 16.80 13.31
C TYR A 237 -3.99 16.41 12.58
N VAL A 238 -5.09 16.32 13.32
CA VAL A 238 -6.44 16.09 12.78
C VAL A 238 -7.16 17.42 12.67
N TYR A 239 -7.85 17.62 11.55
CA TYR A 239 -8.56 18.86 11.29
C TYR A 239 -9.94 18.63 10.65
N SER A 240 -10.84 19.59 10.83
CA SER A 240 -12.11 19.70 10.11
C SER A 240 -12.25 21.14 9.60
N GLY A 241 -12.24 21.30 8.28
CA GLY A 241 -12.22 22.63 7.64
C GLY A 241 -10.96 23.44 8.01
N PRO A 242 -11.07 24.67 8.53
CA PRO A 242 -9.90 25.45 8.94
C PRO A 242 -9.40 25.10 10.36
N ILE A 243 -10.14 24.31 11.13
CA ILE A 243 -9.93 24.12 12.57
C ILE A 243 -9.14 22.84 12.84
N SER A 244 -8.06 22.94 13.61
CA SER A 244 -7.39 21.77 14.21
C SER A 244 -8.26 21.25 15.37
N ILE A 245 -8.58 19.96 15.35
CA ILE A 245 -9.35 19.31 16.42
C ILE A 245 -8.47 18.43 17.32
N SER A 246 -7.18 18.32 17.00
CA SER A 246 -6.19 17.60 17.79
C SER A 246 -5.23 18.51 18.58
N GLY A 247 -5.67 19.71 18.95
CA GLY A 247 -4.82 20.69 19.64
C GLY A 247 -4.00 21.56 18.70
N GLU A 248 -2.82 21.97 19.16
CA GLU A 248 -1.89 22.79 18.38
C GLU A 248 -1.29 22.00 17.22
N ARG A 249 -1.17 22.60 16.03
CA ARG A 249 -0.83 21.85 14.81
C ARG A 249 0.56 21.22 14.83
N GLU A 250 1.51 21.84 15.53
CA GLU A 250 2.91 21.39 15.62
C GLU A 250 3.21 20.73 16.98
N GLU A 251 2.20 20.37 17.76
CA GLU A 251 2.37 19.86 19.13
C GLU A 251 3.25 18.60 19.21
N ASN A 252 3.12 17.69 18.24
CA ASN A 252 3.90 16.45 18.16
C ASN A 252 5.11 16.53 17.21
N LYS A 253 5.57 17.75 16.89
CA LYS A 253 6.66 17.96 15.93
C LYS A 253 7.93 17.26 16.38
N GLN A 254 8.54 16.55 15.43
CA GLN A 254 9.83 15.90 15.59
C GLN A 254 10.80 16.46 14.55
N GLU A 255 11.98 16.85 15.02
CA GLU A 255 13.10 17.24 14.17
C GLU A 255 14.24 16.26 14.36
N PHE A 256 14.80 15.76 13.26
CA PHE A 256 15.93 14.85 13.29
C PHE A 256 16.70 14.86 11.98
N GLU A 257 17.90 14.30 12.04
CA GLU A 257 18.68 13.98 10.86
C GLU A 257 18.54 12.50 10.53
N ILE A 258 18.47 12.20 9.24
CA ILE A 258 18.54 10.84 8.72
C ILE A 258 19.82 10.71 7.90
N ASP A 259 20.62 9.70 8.23
CA ASP A 259 21.88 9.44 7.55
C ASP A 259 21.64 9.01 6.09
N THR A 260 22.70 9.06 5.29
CA THR A 260 22.71 8.64 3.89
C THR A 260 22.32 7.17 3.73
N ASN A 261 21.56 6.81 2.69
CA ASN A 261 21.11 5.44 2.41
C ASN A 261 20.51 4.73 3.63
N SER A 262 19.68 5.46 4.36
CA SER A 262 19.22 5.02 5.67
C SER A 262 17.71 5.25 5.82
N GLN A 263 17.05 4.26 6.41
CA GLN A 263 15.65 4.35 6.80
C GLN A 263 15.46 4.67 8.28
N LYS A 264 14.37 5.38 8.58
CA LYS A 264 13.91 5.67 9.94
C LYS A 264 12.40 5.56 10.02
N GLU A 265 11.93 4.84 11.03
CA GLU A 265 10.52 4.78 11.41
C GLU A 265 10.26 5.82 12.50
N ILE A 266 9.15 6.54 12.38
CA ILE A 266 8.71 7.52 13.36
C ILE A 266 7.27 7.23 13.76
N LYS A 267 6.95 7.56 15.01
CA LYS A 267 5.60 7.49 15.54
C LYS A 267 5.18 8.87 16.01
N LEU A 268 4.07 9.37 15.45
CA LEU A 268 3.47 10.64 15.84
C LEU A 268 2.21 10.34 16.65
N LYS A 269 2.22 10.77 17.92
CA LYS A 269 1.07 10.63 18.82
C LYS A 269 0.10 11.78 18.60
N ASN A 270 -1.19 11.46 18.50
CA ASN A 270 -2.26 12.42 18.30
C ASN A 270 -3.41 12.10 19.26
N LYS A 271 -4.18 13.11 19.64
CA LYS A 271 -5.41 13.00 20.44
C LYS A 271 -6.42 13.98 19.89
N VAL A 272 -7.68 13.58 19.76
CA VAL A 272 -8.77 14.48 19.30
C VAL A 272 -9.64 14.87 20.48
N PHE A 273 -9.92 16.16 20.61
CA PHE A 273 -10.64 16.74 21.75
C PHE A 273 -12.08 17.15 21.41
N LYS A 274 -12.47 17.11 20.13
CA LYS A 274 -13.77 17.61 19.66
C LYS A 274 -14.33 16.75 18.54
N PHE A 275 -15.61 16.44 18.63
CA PHE A 275 -16.33 15.81 17.53
C PHE A 275 -16.56 16.80 16.38
N LYS A 276 -16.24 16.38 15.15
CA LYS A 276 -16.62 17.06 13.91
C LYS A 276 -16.82 16.04 12.80
N ASN A 277 -17.73 16.33 11.88
CA ASN A 277 -17.89 15.56 10.65
C ASN A 277 -16.81 15.96 9.61
N ASN A 278 -16.55 15.07 8.65
CA ASN A 278 -15.60 15.28 7.54
C ASN A 278 -14.18 15.63 8.03
N THR A 279 -13.66 14.80 8.92
CA THR A 279 -12.35 14.95 9.53
C THR A 279 -11.25 14.33 8.67
N LYS A 280 -10.08 14.97 8.68
CA LYS A 280 -8.90 14.52 7.94
C LYS A 280 -7.67 14.55 8.82
N LEU A 281 -6.82 13.55 8.68
CA LEU A 281 -5.47 13.50 9.22
C LEU A 281 -4.55 14.21 8.24
N LYS A 282 -3.79 15.19 8.70
CA LYS A 282 -2.74 15.84 7.92
C LYS A 282 -1.38 15.57 8.53
N ILE A 283 -0.42 15.20 7.69
CA ILE A 283 0.98 14.98 8.04
C ILE A 283 1.79 15.98 7.22
N LYS A 284 2.47 16.90 7.89
CA LYS A 284 3.32 17.90 7.25
C LYS A 284 4.77 17.61 7.53
N TYR A 285 5.59 17.70 6.50
CA TYR A 285 7.01 17.42 6.61
C TYR A 285 7.85 18.30 5.70
N THR A 286 9.02 18.66 6.21
CA THR A 286 10.01 19.47 5.50
C THR A 286 11.25 18.60 5.28
N ILE A 287 11.66 18.46 4.02
CA ILE A 287 12.89 17.76 3.64
C ILE A 287 13.66 18.66 2.68
N ASP A 288 14.97 18.85 2.89
CA ASP A 288 15.80 19.78 2.10
C ASP A 288 15.19 21.20 2.00
N GLY A 289 14.52 21.67 3.05
CA GLY A 289 13.83 22.97 3.07
C GLY A 289 12.57 23.05 2.19
N LYS A 290 12.11 21.94 1.59
CA LYS A 290 10.84 21.86 0.87
C LYS A 290 9.75 21.28 1.75
N ASP A 291 8.66 22.03 1.88
CA ASP A 291 7.48 21.59 2.61
C ASP A 291 6.59 20.70 1.75
N ASN A 292 6.14 19.59 2.33
CA ASN A 292 5.27 18.61 1.70
C ASN A 292 4.17 18.20 2.68
N GLU A 293 3.09 17.63 2.15
CA GLU A 293 1.99 17.13 2.98
C GLU A 293 1.38 15.82 2.45
N ILE A 294 0.90 15.01 3.39
CA ILE A 294 0.01 13.86 3.15
C ILE A 294 -1.30 14.13 3.88
N THR A 295 -2.43 13.82 3.24
CA THR A 295 -3.76 14.00 3.83
C THR A 295 -4.57 12.73 3.65
N GLU A 296 -5.08 12.19 4.76
CA GLU A 296 -5.92 11.00 4.79
C GLU A 296 -7.27 11.28 5.47
N SER A 297 -8.31 10.54 5.05
CA SER A 297 -9.62 10.59 5.71
C SER A 297 -9.60 9.79 7.01
N ILE A 298 -10.22 10.33 8.06
CA ILE A 298 -10.35 9.68 9.36
C ILE A 298 -11.72 9.98 9.95
N ASN A 299 -12.37 8.98 10.55
CA ASN A 299 -13.67 9.14 11.20
C ASN A 299 -13.49 9.27 12.71
N VAL A 300 -14.15 10.26 13.31
CA VAL A 300 -14.19 10.41 14.77
C VAL A 300 -15.48 9.79 15.30
N LEU A 301 -15.39 8.95 16.32
CA LEU A 301 -16.52 8.32 17.01
C LEU A 301 -16.78 9.05 18.33
N LEU A 302 -18.07 9.27 18.64
CA LEU A 302 -18.51 9.75 19.94
C LEU A 302 -18.51 8.58 20.93
N LYS A 303 -18.13 8.83 22.18
CA LYS A 303 -18.41 7.89 23.27
C LYS A 303 -19.91 7.85 23.53
N GLU A 304 -20.45 6.67 23.84
CA GLU A 304 -21.89 6.45 24.05
C GLU A 304 -22.52 7.41 25.08
N GLU A 305 -21.74 7.91 26.05
CA GLU A 305 -22.17 8.88 27.06
C GLU A 305 -22.37 10.32 26.52
N GLU A 306 -21.59 10.75 25.51
CA GLU A 306 -21.70 12.10 24.92
C GLU A 306 -22.70 12.17 23.75
N ALA A 307 -23.02 11.02 23.14
CA ALA A 307 -24.09 10.93 22.14
C ALA A 307 -25.45 11.32 22.77
N ALA A 308 -25.67 11.03 24.05
CA ALA A 308 -26.91 11.35 24.75
C ALA A 308 -27.11 12.87 24.99
N GLU A 309 -26.03 13.65 25.16
CA GLU A 309 -26.12 15.09 25.41
C GLU A 309 -26.39 15.89 24.13
N GLN A 310 -25.84 15.49 22.98
CA GLN A 310 -26.06 16.20 21.70
C GLN A 310 -27.49 16.08 21.13
N TYR A 311 -28.29 15.10 21.58
CA TYR A 311 -29.70 14.97 21.18
C TYR A 311 -30.68 15.75 22.08
N THR A 312 -30.22 16.41 23.15
CA THR A 312 -31.14 17.07 24.11
C THR A 312 -31.42 18.56 23.82
N GLU A 313 -30.79 19.19 22.82
CA GLU A 313 -31.02 20.62 22.51
C GLU A 313 -31.98 20.88 21.33
N THR A 314 -32.58 19.85 20.73
CA THR A 314 -33.65 20.05 19.73
C THR A 314 -34.87 19.19 20.02
N GLU A 315 -35.97 19.91 20.27
CA GLU A 315 -37.36 19.49 20.34
C GLU A 315 -37.84 18.71 21.59
N LYS A 316 -38.33 19.50 22.55
CA LYS A 316 -39.40 19.07 23.45
C LYS A 316 -40.63 18.67 22.62
N TYR A 317 -40.91 17.38 22.54
CA TYR A 317 -42.26 16.89 22.29
C TYR A 317 -42.64 15.86 23.35
N GLN A 318 -43.81 16.05 23.96
CA GLN A 318 -44.35 15.17 24.99
C GLN A 318 -44.87 13.86 24.36
N PRO A 319 -44.53 12.68 24.91
CA PRO A 319 -45.13 11.44 24.45
C PRO A 319 -46.45 11.18 25.19
N SER A 320 -47.54 11.09 24.43
CA SER A 320 -48.74 10.35 24.84
C SER A 320 -48.48 8.85 24.80
N ALA A 321 -49.12 8.13 25.72
CA ALA A 321 -48.82 6.78 26.16
C ALA A 321 -49.09 5.61 25.18
N LEU A 322 -48.47 4.46 25.54
CA LEU A 322 -48.80 3.05 25.27
C LEU A 322 -48.48 2.45 23.88
N ASN A 323 -47.45 1.58 23.78
CA ASN A 323 -47.55 0.11 23.92
C ASN A 323 -46.35 -0.67 23.35
N SER A 324 -45.96 -1.72 24.11
CA SER A 324 -45.42 -3.04 23.73
C SER A 324 -44.21 -3.20 22.78
N ILE A 325 -43.14 -3.76 23.38
CA ILE A 325 -42.23 -4.82 22.89
C ILE A 325 -42.42 -5.25 21.43
N THR A 326 -41.39 -5.07 20.58
CA THR A 326 -40.82 -6.11 19.70
C THR A 326 -39.48 -5.65 19.11
N THR A 327 -38.48 -6.51 19.20
CA THR A 327 -37.24 -6.47 18.42
C THR A 327 -37.57 -6.51 16.93
N ASN A 328 -37.20 -5.47 16.18
CA ASN A 328 -37.15 -5.50 14.73
C ASN A 328 -35.94 -4.72 14.23
N ALA A 329 -35.16 -5.37 13.37
CA ALA A 329 -34.08 -4.77 12.61
C ALA A 329 -34.62 -3.55 11.84
N ILE A 330 -33.95 -2.41 11.99
CA ILE A 330 -34.24 -1.21 11.22
C ILE A 330 -33.72 -1.44 9.81
N TYR A 331 -34.63 -1.79 8.90
CA TYR A 331 -34.41 -1.63 7.48
C TYR A 331 -34.70 -0.17 7.14
N GLU A 332 -33.66 0.59 6.79
CA GLU A 332 -33.83 1.95 6.28
C GLU A 332 -34.52 1.86 4.91
N SER A 333 -35.80 2.27 4.85
CA SER A 333 -36.57 2.19 3.61
C SER A 333 -36.04 3.22 2.60
N SER A 334 -35.90 2.80 1.35
CA SER A 334 -35.48 3.63 0.21
C SER A 334 -36.35 4.87 -0.04
N GLY A 335 -37.48 5.02 0.67
CA GLY A 335 -38.36 6.18 0.62
C GLY A 335 -37.80 7.43 1.33
N GLU A 336 -37.05 7.29 2.43
CA GLU A 336 -36.51 8.47 3.15
C GLU A 336 -35.27 9.06 2.47
N VAL A 337 -34.41 8.20 1.92
CA VAL A 337 -33.31 8.62 1.05
C VAL A 337 -33.85 9.38 -0.17
N SER A 338 -34.99 8.94 -0.73
CA SER A 338 -35.63 9.60 -1.87
C SER A 338 -36.17 11.00 -1.54
N LYS A 339 -36.60 11.28 -0.30
CA LYS A 339 -36.99 12.63 0.12
C LYS A 339 -35.80 13.58 0.21
N LYS A 340 -34.64 13.10 0.67
CA LYS A 340 -33.43 13.91 0.83
C LYS A 340 -32.79 14.31 -0.49
N TYR A 341 -32.85 13.44 -1.51
CA TYR A 341 -32.24 13.69 -2.82
C TYR A 341 -33.22 14.17 -3.89
N GLY A 342 -34.54 14.02 -3.70
CA GLY A 342 -35.55 14.42 -4.69
C GLY A 342 -35.50 15.91 -5.06
N LEU A 343 -35.27 16.79 -4.07
CA LEU A 343 -35.13 18.23 -4.30
C LEU A 343 -33.90 18.54 -5.17
N TYR A 344 -32.75 17.91 -4.88
CA TYR A 344 -31.51 18.14 -5.62
C TYR A 344 -31.58 17.61 -7.06
N ILE A 345 -32.27 16.49 -7.28
CA ILE A 345 -32.52 15.95 -8.62
C ILE A 345 -33.41 16.91 -9.42
N LEU A 346 -34.48 17.44 -8.83
CA LEU A 346 -35.34 18.43 -9.48
C LEU A 346 -34.58 19.71 -9.85
N ILE A 347 -33.77 20.25 -8.91
CA ILE A 347 -32.94 21.43 -9.18
C ILE A 347 -31.93 21.15 -10.30
N GLY A 348 -31.27 19.98 -10.27
CA GLY A 348 -30.31 19.58 -11.31
C GLY A 348 -30.96 19.47 -12.69
N THR A 349 -32.15 18.87 -12.78
CA THR A 349 -32.88 18.78 -14.05
C THR A 349 -33.32 20.14 -14.57
N LEU A 350 -33.72 21.07 -13.70
CA LEU A 350 -34.12 22.43 -14.10
C LEU A 350 -32.93 23.22 -14.66
N ILE A 351 -31.76 23.13 -14.01
CA ILE A 351 -30.52 23.75 -14.49
C ILE A 351 -30.15 23.17 -15.85
N LEU A 352 -30.25 21.85 -16.03
CA LEU A 352 -29.94 21.19 -17.29
C LEU A 352 -30.87 21.66 -18.43
N ILE A 353 -32.17 21.81 -18.16
CA ILE A 353 -33.12 22.36 -19.14
C ILE A 353 -32.78 23.82 -19.50
N ILE A 354 -32.44 24.67 -18.52
CA ILE A 354 -32.06 26.07 -18.76
C ILE A 354 -30.80 26.15 -19.61
N THR A 355 -29.78 25.33 -19.34
CA THR A 355 -28.55 25.30 -20.14
C THR A 355 -28.81 24.86 -21.58
N LEU A 356 -29.65 23.84 -21.79
CA LEU A 356 -30.02 23.39 -23.14
C LEU A 356 -30.80 24.46 -23.92
N PHE A 357 -31.72 25.19 -23.29
CA PHE A 357 -32.42 26.31 -23.91
C PHE A 357 -31.50 27.51 -24.18
N GLY A 358 -30.56 27.80 -23.27
CA GLY A 358 -29.57 28.86 -23.44
C GLY A 358 -28.67 28.61 -24.65
N ILE A 359 -28.13 27.39 -24.77
CA ILE A 359 -27.29 26.98 -25.91
C ILE A 359 -28.10 27.06 -27.21
N LYS A 360 -29.35 26.60 -27.21
CA LYS A 360 -30.22 26.68 -28.40
C LYS A 360 -30.47 28.12 -28.84
N ASN A 361 -30.67 29.05 -27.90
CA ASN A 361 -30.92 30.45 -28.20
C ASN A 361 -29.65 31.17 -28.71
N GLU A 362 -28.48 30.80 -28.21
CA GLU A 362 -27.19 31.33 -28.68
C GLU A 362 -26.88 30.87 -30.12
N PHE A 363 -27.18 29.62 -30.46
CA PHE A 363 -27.11 29.13 -31.84
C PHE A 363 -28.13 29.79 -32.77
N TYR A 364 -29.34 30.10 -32.29
CA TYR A 364 -30.36 30.79 -33.09
C TYR A 364 -29.96 32.24 -33.39
N ASN A 365 -29.41 32.98 -32.42
CA ASN A 365 -28.97 34.36 -32.61
C ASN A 365 -27.69 34.47 -33.47
N LYS A 366 -26.78 33.49 -33.39
CA LYS A 366 -25.55 33.51 -34.19
C LYS A 366 -25.79 33.24 -35.68
N ASN A 367 -26.87 32.54 -36.03
CA ASN A 367 -27.26 32.29 -37.42
C ASN A 367 -28.07 33.43 -38.06
N ASN A 368 -28.81 34.25 -37.29
CA ASN A 368 -29.53 35.40 -37.83
C ASN A 368 -28.64 36.63 -38.11
N ASN A 369 -27.50 36.77 -37.43
CA ASN A 369 -26.59 37.92 -37.64
C ASN A 369 -25.55 37.74 -38.77
N ARG A 370 -25.60 36.65 -39.54
CA ARG A 370 -24.71 36.44 -40.71
C ARG A 370 -25.34 36.75 -42.07
N ASN A 371 -26.60 37.20 -42.12
CA ASN A 371 -27.32 37.47 -43.37
C ASN A 371 -27.69 38.94 -43.64
N SER A 372 -27.00 39.92 -43.02
CA SER A 372 -27.17 41.33 -43.39
C SER A 372 -25.83 42.07 -43.37
N GLY A 373 -25.11 42.02 -44.48
CA GLY A 373 -23.83 42.73 -44.62
C GLY A 373 -23.27 42.69 -46.03
N PHE A 374 -24.06 43.15 -47.02
CA PHE A 374 -23.52 43.51 -48.34
C PHE A 374 -22.62 44.76 -48.20
N PRO A 375 -21.34 44.73 -48.58
CA PRO A 375 -20.53 45.94 -48.66
C PRO A 375 -20.80 46.67 -49.97
N LYS A 376 -21.36 47.89 -49.85
CA LYS A 376 -21.40 48.87 -50.95
C LYS A 376 -19.97 49.32 -51.28
N ARG A 377 -19.56 49.16 -52.53
CA ARG A 377 -18.38 49.81 -53.11
C ARG A 377 -18.63 51.32 -53.22
N THR A 378 -17.81 52.12 -52.56
CA THR A 378 -17.57 53.51 -52.95
C THR A 378 -16.13 53.62 -53.45
N ARG A 379 -15.98 54.12 -54.68
CA ARG A 379 -14.71 54.52 -55.29
C ARG A 379 -14.40 55.91 -54.78
N GLU A 380 -13.19 56.13 -54.29
CA GLU A 380 -12.57 57.45 -54.28
C GLU A 380 -11.13 57.31 -54.79
N PHE A 381 -10.88 58.00 -55.90
CA PHE A 381 -9.58 58.50 -56.34
C PHE A 381 -9.09 59.49 -55.30
N ASP A 382 -7.82 59.45 -54.90
CA ASP A 382 -6.84 60.37 -55.49
C ASP A 382 -5.39 60.09 -55.02
N SER A 383 -4.52 60.66 -55.84
CA SER A 383 -3.08 60.61 -55.98
C SER A 383 -2.23 61.16 -54.81
N SER A 384 -1.03 60.59 -54.65
CA SER A 384 0.25 61.24 -54.98
C SER A 384 1.44 60.89 -54.05
N LYS A 385 2.62 60.85 -54.69
CA LYS A 385 4.02 60.85 -54.19
C LYS A 385 4.61 59.50 -53.74
N SER A 386 5.56 58.87 -54.45
CA SER A 386 6.87 59.27 -55.03
C SER A 386 8.03 59.40 -54.03
N SER A 387 8.84 58.34 -53.90
CA SER A 387 10.31 58.36 -54.15
C SER A 387 10.79 56.90 -54.22
N ARG A 388 11.35 56.41 -55.35
CA ARG A 388 12.81 56.38 -55.66
C ARG A 388 13.62 55.83 -54.47
N LYS A 389 14.54 54.86 -54.60
CA LYS A 389 15.42 54.48 -55.73
C LYS A 389 16.20 53.23 -55.28
N ASN A 390 16.53 52.35 -56.23
CA ASN A 390 17.83 51.65 -56.39
C ASN A 390 18.38 50.76 -55.25
N GLN A 391 19.24 49.77 -55.47
CA GLN A 391 19.67 48.87 -56.56
C GLN A 391 20.87 48.13 -55.93
N ASN A 392 21.11 46.88 -56.34
CA ASN A 392 22.35 46.09 -56.17
C ASN A 392 22.57 45.51 -54.76
N TYR A 393 22.97 44.25 -54.58
CA TYR A 393 23.77 43.33 -55.40
C TYR A 393 23.11 41.96 -55.59
#